data_AF-A0A4Q7ZQ73-F1
#
_entry.id   AF-A0A4Q7ZQ73-F1
#
_cell.length_a   1.000
_cell.length_b   1.000
_cell.length_c   1.000
_cell.angle_alpha   90.00
_cell.angle_beta   90.00
_cell.angle_gamma   90.00
#
_symmetry.space_group_name_H-M   'P 1'
#
loop_
_entity.id
_entity.type
_entity.pdbx_description
1 polymer ?
#
loop_
_entity_poly.entity_id
_entity_poly.type
_entity_poly.pdbx_seq_one_letter_code
_entity_poly.pdbx_strand_id
1 'polypeptide(L)' 'MTPSPNRPLWTALVVLTAALIAETAGLIAYAGGAGISTAILTGGGAFAGAVAMLLALAHFAGVTGGH' A
#
# COMPACT_ATOMS: atom_id res chain seq x y z
N MET A 1 5.64 26.67 -1.30
CA MET A 1 4.44 25.81 -1.19
C MET A 1 4.64 24.94 0.05
N THR A 2 4.07 25.34 1.19
CA THR A 2 4.18 24.54 2.42
C THR A 2 3.27 23.30 2.28
N PRO A 3 3.77 22.09 2.53
CA PRO A 3 2.93 20.90 2.54
C PRO A 3 1.79 21.10 3.55
N SER A 4 0.55 20.81 3.17
CA SER A 4 -0.55 20.81 4.13
C SER A 4 -0.24 19.78 5.24
N PRO A 5 -0.37 20.13 6.55
CA PRO A 5 0.14 19.34 7.67
C PRO A 5 -0.24 17.86 7.67
N ASN A 6 -1.38 17.54 7.04
CA ASN A 6 -1.95 16.19 7.00
C ASN A 6 -1.44 15.31 5.86
N ARG A 7 -0.77 15.87 4.84
CA ARG A 7 -0.21 15.10 3.72
C ARG A 7 0.80 14.04 4.15
N PRO A 8 1.82 14.34 4.98
CA PRO A 8 2.79 13.32 5.42
C PRO A 8 2.15 12.21 6.25
N LEU A 9 1.15 12.54 7.08
CA LEU A 9 0.42 11.57 7.88
C LEU A 9 -0.41 10.63 7.00
N TRP A 10 -1.08 11.17 5.98
CA TRP A 10 -1.81 10.35 5.01
C TRP A 10 -0.90 9.42 4.22
N THR A 11 0.26 9.90 3.76
CA THR A 11 1.23 9.03 3.07
C THR A 11 1.76 7.93 3.97
N ALA A 12 1.99 8.23 5.26
CA ALA A 12 2.41 7.22 6.22
C ALA A 12 1.34 6.12 6.42
N LEU A 13 0.06 6.52 6.50
CA LEU A 13 -1.05 5.57 6.58
C LEU A 13 -1.15 4.69 5.32
N VAL A 14 -1.01 5.27 4.13
CA VAL A 14 -0.99 4.51 2.87
C VAL A 14 0.13 3.47 2.87
N VAL A 15 1.34 3.86 3.25
CA VAL A 15 2.49 2.95 3.29
C VAL A 15 2.29 1.85 4.32
N LEU A 16 1.78 2.19 5.52
CA LEU A 16 1.51 1.23 6.57
C LEU A 16 0.45 0.19 6.15
N THR A 17 -0.67 0.64 5.59
CA THR A 17 -1.71 -0.27 5.10
C THR A 17 -1.20 -1.16 3.98
N ALA A 18 -0.44 -0.61 3.04
CA ALA A 18 0.15 -1.39 1.95
C ALA A 18 1.17 -2.43 2.48
N ALA A 19 1.95 -2.10 3.50
CA ALA A 19 2.88 -3.03 4.12
C ALA A 19 2.17 -4.24 4.74
N LEU A 20 1.06 -4.03 5.46
CA LEU A 20 0.26 -5.12 6.03
C LEU A 20 -0.31 -6.05 4.95
N ILE A 21 -0.79 -5.49 3.84
CA ILE A 21 -1.28 -6.26 2.69
C ILE A 21 -0.14 -7.07 2.05
N ALA A 22 1.05 -6.47 1.93
CA ALA A 22 2.23 -7.10 1.35
C ALA A 22 2.73 -8.29 2.20
N GLU A 23 2.84 -8.09 3.51
CA GLU A 23 3.26 -9.13 4.45
C GLU A 23 2.30 -10.31 4.44
N THR A 24 0.98 -10.04 4.54
CA THR A 24 -0.03 -11.09 4.49
C THR A 24 -0.01 -11.86 3.18
N ALA A 25 0.09 -11.18 2.03
CA ALA A 25 0.19 -11.84 0.73
C ALA A 25 1.44 -12.73 0.60
N GLY A 26 2.60 -12.23 1.05
CA GLY A 26 3.85 -12.99 1.05
C GLY A 26 3.80 -14.21 1.98
N LEU A 27 3.27 -14.04 3.20
CA LEU A 27 3.07 -15.13 4.17
C LEU A 27 2.13 -16.21 3.65
N ILE A 28 1.02 -15.82 3.01
CA ILE A 28 0.09 -16.77 2.40
C ILE A 28 0.77 -17.54 1.27
N ALA A 29 1.55 -16.86 0.41
CA ALA A 29 2.28 -17.51 -0.66
C ALA A 29 3.30 -18.54 -0.12
N TYR A 30 4.05 -18.17 0.92
CA TYR A 30 4.99 -19.07 1.57
C TYR A 30 4.30 -20.26 2.25
N ALA A 31 3.20 -20.01 2.97
CA ALA A 31 2.37 -21.05 3.60
C ALA A 31 1.74 -22.00 2.56
N GLY A 32 1.48 -21.50 1.36
CA GLY A 32 1.03 -22.29 0.20
C GLY A 32 2.14 -23.11 -0.48
N GLY A 33 3.37 -23.07 0.04
CA GLY A 33 4.51 -23.84 -0.47
C GLY A 33 5.36 -23.12 -1.53
N ALA A 34 5.14 -21.83 -1.76
CA ALA A 34 6.00 -21.05 -2.64
C ALA A 34 7.42 -20.91 -2.04
N GLY A 35 8.44 -20.96 -2.89
CA GLY A 35 9.81 -20.65 -2.48
C GLY A 35 9.95 -19.21 -1.96
N ILE A 36 10.96 -18.97 -1.12
CA ILE A 36 11.19 -17.68 -0.45
C ILE A 36 11.24 -16.52 -1.46
N SER A 37 11.96 -16.68 -2.58
CA SER A 37 12.07 -15.66 -3.63
C SER A 37 10.71 -15.32 -4.25
N THR A 38 9.86 -16.33 -4.49
CA THR A 38 8.52 -16.15 -5.03
C THR A 38 7.61 -15.46 -4.02
N ALA A 39 7.66 -15.85 -2.74
CA ALA A 39 6.88 -15.23 -1.68
C ALA A 39 7.23 -13.74 -1.50
N ILE A 40 8.52 -13.39 -1.57
CA ILE A 40 8.97 -11.99 -1.56
C ILE A 40 8.42 -11.23 -2.76
N LEU A 41 8.46 -11.83 -3.96
CA LEU A 41 7.94 -11.20 -5.17
C LEU A 41 6.42 -10.98 -5.11
N THR A 42 5.68 -11.95 -4.56
CA THR A 42 4.24 -11.83 -4.31
C THR A 42 3.93 -10.69 -3.34
N GLY A 43 4.64 -10.64 -2.21
CA GLY A 43 4.48 -9.55 -1.23
C GLY A 43 4.82 -8.19 -1.83
N GLY A 44 5.93 -8.08 -2.56
CA GLY A 44 6.33 -6.85 -3.25
C GLY A 44 5.33 -6.40 -4.33
N GLY A 45 4.77 -7.33 -5.08
CA GLY A 45 3.70 -7.05 -6.05
C GLY A 45 2.42 -6.55 -5.39
N ALA A 46 2.02 -7.19 -4.29
CA ALA A 46 0.87 -6.77 -3.49
C ALA A 46 1.08 -5.38 -2.88
N PHE A 47 2.29 -5.08 -2.37
CA PHE A 47 2.67 -3.76 -1.89
C PHE A 47 2.49 -2.69 -2.98
N ALA A 48 3.11 -2.90 -4.14
CA ALA A 48 3.08 -1.94 -5.24
C ALA A 48 1.64 -1.67 -5.71
N GLY A 49 0.83 -2.72 -5.83
CA GLY A 49 -0.59 -2.61 -6.17
C GLY A 49 -1.39 -1.83 -5.12
N ALA A 50 -1.20 -2.15 -3.83
CA ALA A 50 -1.88 -1.46 -2.74
C ALA A 50 -1.52 0.03 -2.65
N VAL A 51 -0.22 0.37 -2.76
CA VAL A 51 0.23 1.77 -2.78
C VAL A 51 -0.36 2.51 -3.96
N ALA A 52 -0.30 1.95 -5.17
CA ALA A 52 -0.84 2.58 -6.37
C ALA A 52 -2.35 2.84 -6.24
N MET A 53 -3.10 1.85 -5.76
CA MET A 53 -4.55 1.96 -5.58
C MET A 53 -4.90 3.00 -4.51
N LEU A 54 -4.25 2.96 -3.33
CA LEU A 54 -4.52 3.90 -2.24
C LEU A 54 -4.11 5.34 -2.58
N LEU A 55 -3.03 5.54 -3.31
CA LEU A 55 -2.64 6.87 -3.82
C LEU A 55 -3.63 7.38 -4.85
N ALA A 56 -4.09 6.53 -5.77
CA ALA A 56 -5.13 6.88 -6.73
C ALA A 56 -6.43 7.24 -6.00
N LEU A 57 -6.82 6.46 -4.99
CA LEU A 57 -7.98 6.75 -4.16
C LEU A 57 -7.83 8.06 -3.41
N ALA A 58 -6.69 8.33 -2.78
CA ALA A 58 -6.43 9.61 -2.11
C ALA A 58 -6.47 10.79 -3.08
N HIS A 59 -6.03 10.60 -4.32
CA HIS A 59 -6.12 11.60 -5.38
C HIS A 59 -7.58 11.89 -5.76
N PHE A 60 -8.39 10.86 -6.02
CA PHE A 60 -9.80 11.03 -6.39
C PHE A 60 -10.68 11.48 -5.22
N ALA A 61 -10.49 10.93 -4.02
CA ALA A 61 -11.20 11.33 -2.82
C ALA A 61 -10.85 12.77 -2.40
N GLY A 62 -9.61 13.20 -2.64
CA GLY A 62 -9.20 14.59 -2.47
C GLY A 62 -9.89 15.56 -3.43
N VAL A 63 -10.40 15.09 -4.57
CA VAL A 63 -11.21 15.87 -5.50
C VAL A 63 -12.68 15.96 -5.06
N THR A 64 -13.18 14.98 -4.30
CA THR A 64 -14.56 14.97 -3.76
C THR A 64 -14.71 15.55 -2.35
N GLY A 65 -13.61 15.76 -1.61
CA GLY A 65 -13.59 16.29 -0.24
C GLY A 65 -13.65 17.81 -0.11
N GLY A 66 -14.29 18.51 -1.06
CA GLY A 66 -14.60 19.93 -0.95
C GLY A 66 -15.75 20.17 0.03
N HIS A 67 -15.41 20.32 1.31
CA HIS A 67 -16.27 20.95 2.31
C HIS A 67 -15.50 22.14 2.90
#